data_AF-A0A0W0Z7V7-F1
#
_entry.id   AF-A0A0W0Z7V7-F1
#
_cell.length_a   1.000
_cell.length_b   1.000
_cell.length_c   1.000
_cell.angle_alpha   90.00
_cell.angle_beta   90.00
_cell.angle_gamma   90.00
#
_symmetry.space_group_name_H-M   'P 1'
#
loop_
_entity.id
_entity.type
_entity.pdbx_description
1 polymer ?
#
loop_
_entity_poly.entity_id
_entity_poly.type
_entity_poly.pdbx_seq_one_letter_code
_entity_poly.pdbx_strand_id
1 'polypeptide(L)'
;MTYFQKAIAYIRETQEMALFATMADARLSTAFRTSPLFYIMLPFIGFLLTLNAIANGYQLAKANNKNFDQWIFFITSMTCAALASISLYGAALSEILSFTFAAGPWFFFSSLIVGLASQLVMLGVNLYRASESPKGSIQHAHYIQNALNNSFVLSLLTTVLGAVIFVMLFPTVAPAAGSAFAITAVVLTALDILWQVMPQNKKQKIKEWFYINEPDLEQDATVYQKQNEMHANITNDEKEPQHHRMFTRCDYSAVVRKMEVDEAKNYLSALIRYKLDTFGKNVSLQDEKSKDKVVLLKKLLNVIDSPTEISKKNMIAMHPLAFQSFWAEKGEVEQLFDAVIVLQNKYQNEIRTSPVMISCS
;
A
#
# COMPACT_ATOMS: atom_id res chain seq x y z
N MET A 1 1.95 -10.32 0.65
CA MET A 1 2.31 -10.89 -0.67
C MET A 1 2.63 -12.36 -0.48
N THR A 2 1.90 -13.25 -1.16
CA THR A 2 2.14 -14.70 -1.07
C THR A 2 3.43 -15.07 -1.81
N TYR A 3 4.11 -16.17 -1.43
CA TYR A 3 5.33 -16.64 -2.10
C TYR A 3 5.16 -16.77 -3.63
N PHE A 4 3.95 -17.13 -4.06
CA PHE A 4 3.55 -17.21 -5.46
C PHE A 4 3.64 -15.87 -6.22
N GLN A 5 3.16 -14.77 -5.63
CA GLN A 5 3.23 -13.45 -6.26
C GLN A 5 4.67 -12.94 -6.37
N LYS A 6 5.51 -13.23 -5.37
CA LYS A 6 6.94 -12.91 -5.43
C LYS A 6 7.64 -13.67 -6.55
N ALA A 7 7.31 -14.95 -6.74
CA ALA A 7 7.84 -15.76 -7.82
C ALA A 7 7.42 -15.21 -9.19
N ILE A 8 6.14 -14.84 -9.37
CA ILE A 8 5.65 -14.22 -10.61
C ILE A 8 6.39 -12.91 -10.90
N ALA A 9 6.51 -12.04 -9.88
CA ALA A 9 7.21 -10.76 -10.02
C ALA A 9 8.66 -10.96 -10.44
N TYR A 10 9.39 -11.85 -9.75
CA TYR A 10 10.78 -12.15 -10.05
C TYR A 10 11.00 -12.70 -11.47
N ILE A 11 10.17 -13.67 -11.90
CA ILE A 11 10.27 -14.24 -13.25
C ILE A 11 9.99 -13.16 -14.30
N ARG A 12 8.96 -12.33 -14.07
CA ARG A 12 8.60 -11.22 -14.95
C ARG A 12 9.73 -10.20 -15.04
N GLU A 13 10.24 -9.71 -13.91
CA GLU A 13 11.34 -8.73 -13.84
C GLU A 13 12.60 -9.26 -14.54
N THR A 14 12.91 -10.55 -14.38
CA THR A 14 14.03 -11.19 -15.07
C THR A 14 13.84 -11.20 -16.60
N GLN A 15 12.62 -11.47 -17.07
CA GLN A 15 12.31 -11.47 -18.50
C GLN A 15 12.24 -10.06 -19.09
N GLU A 16 11.72 -9.09 -18.35
CA GLU A 16 11.74 -7.68 -18.73
C GLU A 16 13.19 -7.18 -18.82
N MET A 17 14.05 -7.53 -17.85
CA MET A 17 15.48 -7.23 -17.89
C MET A 17 16.16 -7.85 -19.12
N ALA A 18 15.88 -9.11 -19.44
CA ALA A 18 16.40 -9.77 -20.63
C ALA A 18 15.92 -9.07 -21.91
N LEU A 19 14.64 -8.69 -21.97
CA LEU A 19 14.07 -7.92 -23.08
C LEU A 19 14.80 -6.59 -23.28
N PHE A 20 14.95 -5.79 -22.23
CA PHE A 20 15.60 -4.48 -22.34
C PHE A 20 17.10 -4.58 -22.61
N ALA A 21 17.77 -5.62 -22.10
CA ALA A 21 19.16 -5.90 -22.44
C ALA A 21 19.32 -6.18 -23.95
N THR A 22 18.39 -6.93 -24.55
CA THR A 22 18.41 -7.13 -26.01
C THR A 22 18.07 -5.87 -26.80
N MET A 23 17.30 -4.95 -26.22
CA MET A 23 16.96 -3.65 -26.84
C MET A 23 18.06 -2.58 -26.72
N ALA A 24 19.06 -2.80 -25.86
CA ALA A 24 20.15 -1.85 -25.65
C ALA A 24 21.11 -1.73 -26.85
N ASP A 25 21.09 -2.69 -27.78
CA ASP A 25 21.84 -2.66 -29.04
C ASP A 25 20.91 -3.05 -30.20
N ALA A 26 20.94 -2.28 -31.28
CA ALA A 26 20.15 -2.55 -32.49
C ALA A 26 20.45 -3.93 -33.11
N ARG A 27 21.70 -4.41 -33.05
CA ARG A 27 22.10 -5.73 -33.57
C ARG A 27 21.52 -6.85 -32.73
N LEU A 28 21.58 -6.72 -31.40
CA LEU A 28 20.97 -7.68 -30.46
C LEU A 28 19.45 -7.69 -30.58
N SER A 29 18.83 -6.52 -30.73
CA SER A 29 17.38 -6.38 -30.91
C SER A 29 16.91 -7.07 -32.19
N THR A 30 17.67 -6.93 -33.28
CA THR A 30 17.38 -7.59 -34.57
C THR A 30 17.56 -9.11 -34.48
N ALA A 31 18.65 -9.56 -33.84
CA ALA A 31 18.89 -10.97 -33.58
C ALA A 31 17.83 -11.59 -32.65
N PHE A 32 17.32 -10.82 -31.68
CA PHE A 32 16.25 -11.26 -30.80
C PHE A 32 14.92 -11.42 -31.53
N ARG A 33 14.50 -10.44 -32.34
CA ARG A 33 13.25 -10.50 -33.14
C ARG A 33 13.20 -11.69 -34.10
N THR A 34 14.35 -12.11 -34.60
CA THR A 34 14.47 -13.26 -35.51
C THR A 34 14.63 -14.60 -34.76
N SER A 35 14.76 -14.58 -33.44
CA SER A 35 14.94 -15.78 -32.62
C SER A 35 13.60 -16.39 -32.19
N PRO A 36 13.52 -17.74 -32.08
CA PRO A 36 12.40 -18.43 -31.43
C PRO A 36 12.07 -17.90 -30.02
N LEU A 37 13.07 -17.35 -29.32
CA LEU A 37 12.91 -16.75 -27.99
C LEU A 37 11.93 -15.58 -27.99
N PHE A 38 11.85 -14.79 -29.06
CA PHE A 38 10.89 -13.68 -29.17
C PHE A 38 9.44 -14.16 -29.07
N TYR A 39 9.13 -15.25 -29.77
CA TYR A 39 7.79 -15.84 -29.84
C TYR A 39 7.35 -16.51 -28.53
N ILE A 40 8.31 -16.89 -27.68
CA ILE A 40 8.02 -17.50 -26.38
C ILE A 40 7.96 -16.42 -25.30
N MET A 41 8.92 -15.49 -25.30
CA MET A 41 9.11 -14.55 -24.20
C MET A 41 8.02 -13.49 -24.14
N LEU A 42 7.59 -12.92 -25.28
CA LEU A 42 6.56 -11.86 -25.27
C LEU A 42 5.18 -12.38 -24.80
N PRO A 43 4.63 -13.49 -25.35
CA PRO A 43 3.38 -14.04 -24.84
C PRO A 43 3.48 -14.46 -23.36
N PHE A 44 4.64 -14.96 -22.94
CA PHE A 44 4.85 -15.36 -21.54
C PHE A 44 4.89 -14.17 -20.58
N ILE A 45 5.49 -13.03 -20.96
CA ILE A 45 5.38 -11.77 -20.19
C ILE A 45 3.90 -11.36 -20.07
N GLY A 46 3.13 -11.41 -21.17
CA GLY A 46 1.70 -11.13 -21.17
C GLY A 46 0.90 -12.05 -20.25
N PHE A 47 1.23 -13.35 -20.25
CA PHE A 47 0.66 -14.34 -19.34
C PHE A 47 0.97 -14.02 -17.87
N LEU A 48 2.22 -13.69 -17.53
CA LEU A 48 2.62 -13.32 -16.18
C LEU A 48 1.89 -12.05 -15.70
N LEU A 49 1.70 -11.06 -16.58
CA LEU A 49 0.91 -9.86 -16.29
C LEU A 49 -0.55 -10.20 -15.97
N THR A 50 -1.14 -11.14 -16.72
CA THR A 50 -2.51 -11.61 -16.49
C THR A 50 -2.62 -12.37 -15.17
N LEU A 51 -1.67 -13.26 -14.87
CA LEU A 51 -1.61 -13.93 -13.57
C LEU A 51 -1.49 -12.93 -12.41
N ASN A 52 -0.69 -11.87 -12.58
CA ASN A 52 -0.56 -10.84 -11.57
C ASN A 52 -1.88 -10.07 -11.38
N ALA A 53 -2.57 -9.71 -12.47
CA ALA A 53 -3.88 -9.08 -12.41
C ALA A 53 -4.93 -9.98 -11.72
N ILE A 54 -4.93 -11.28 -12.01
CA ILE A 54 -5.80 -12.26 -11.33
C ILE A 54 -5.45 -12.34 -9.84
N ALA A 55 -4.16 -12.37 -9.48
CA ALA A 55 -3.73 -12.41 -8.10
C ALA A 55 -4.15 -11.12 -7.35
N ASN A 56 -4.08 -9.97 -8.00
CA ASN A 56 -4.54 -8.68 -7.46
C ASN A 56 -6.06 -8.65 -7.31
N GLY A 57 -6.81 -9.18 -8.27
CA GLY A 57 -8.25 -9.36 -8.18
C GLY A 57 -8.66 -10.31 -7.05
N TYR A 58 -7.93 -11.40 -6.87
CA TYR A 58 -8.12 -12.31 -5.75
C TYR A 58 -7.83 -11.65 -4.41
N GLN A 59 -6.77 -10.82 -4.33
CA GLN A 59 -6.51 -10.02 -3.13
C GLN A 59 -7.62 -9.03 -2.84
N LEU A 60 -8.13 -8.30 -3.83
CA LEU A 60 -9.26 -7.39 -3.66
C LEU A 60 -10.53 -8.13 -3.25
N ALA A 61 -10.79 -9.31 -3.83
CA ALA A 61 -11.94 -10.14 -3.49
C ALA A 61 -11.87 -10.66 -2.04
N LYS A 62 -10.67 -11.02 -1.57
CA LYS A 62 -10.40 -11.50 -0.22
C LYS A 62 -10.13 -10.39 0.79
N ALA A 63 -9.90 -9.17 0.33
CA ALA A 63 -9.56 -8.07 1.21
C ALA A 63 -10.76 -7.71 2.08
N ASN A 64 -10.51 -7.74 3.38
CA ASN A 64 -11.50 -7.39 4.39
C ASN A 64 -11.88 -5.90 4.31
N ASN A 65 -10.96 -5.07 3.83
CA ASN A 65 -11.16 -3.64 3.61
C ASN A 65 -10.79 -3.30 2.15
N LYS A 66 -11.81 -3.08 1.32
CA LYS A 66 -11.69 -2.78 -0.13
C LYS A 66 -11.53 -1.28 -0.33
N ASN A 67 -10.35 -0.80 -0.03
CA ASN A 67 -10.04 0.61 -0.02
C ASN A 67 -9.64 1.14 -1.41
N PHE A 68 -9.61 2.46 -1.57
CA PHE A 68 -9.24 3.15 -2.82
C PHE A 68 -7.92 2.63 -3.42
N ASP A 69 -6.90 2.43 -2.58
CA ASP A 69 -5.59 1.96 -3.03
C ASP A 69 -5.69 0.56 -3.67
N GLN A 70 -6.46 -0.37 -3.10
CA GLN A 70 -6.66 -1.70 -3.67
C GLN A 70 -7.52 -1.68 -4.94
N TRP A 71 -8.54 -0.82 -5.00
CA TRP A 71 -9.38 -0.67 -6.19
C TRP A 71 -8.59 -0.09 -7.37
N ILE A 72 -7.83 0.98 -7.15
CA ILE A 72 -6.94 1.54 -8.17
C ILE A 72 -5.92 0.50 -8.60
N PHE A 73 -5.26 -0.17 -7.66
CA PHE A 73 -4.26 -1.16 -7.98
C PHE A 73 -4.84 -2.29 -8.85
N PHE A 74 -6.05 -2.76 -8.55
CA PHE A 74 -6.75 -3.75 -9.37
C PHE A 74 -7.12 -3.23 -10.76
N ILE A 75 -7.78 -2.07 -10.85
CA ILE A 75 -8.21 -1.49 -12.13
C ILE A 75 -7.00 -1.23 -13.03
N THR A 76 -5.97 -0.57 -12.50
CA THR A 76 -4.71 -0.33 -13.22
C THR A 76 -4.07 -1.65 -13.66
N SER A 77 -3.96 -2.64 -12.77
CA SER A 77 -3.36 -3.94 -13.11
C SER A 77 -4.14 -4.66 -14.21
N MET A 78 -5.46 -4.60 -14.20
CA MET A 78 -6.32 -5.21 -15.21
C MET A 78 -6.19 -4.50 -16.56
N THR A 79 -6.26 -3.17 -16.57
CA THR A 79 -6.08 -2.36 -17.78
C THR A 79 -4.68 -2.55 -18.38
N CYS A 80 -3.63 -2.52 -17.56
CA CYS A 80 -2.26 -2.74 -18.02
C CYS A 80 -2.11 -4.16 -18.59
N ALA A 81 -2.61 -5.18 -17.90
CA ALA A 81 -2.52 -6.56 -18.37
C ALA A 81 -3.28 -6.77 -19.69
N ALA A 82 -4.48 -6.19 -19.85
CA ALA A 82 -5.25 -6.29 -21.09
C ALA A 82 -4.52 -5.62 -22.27
N LEU A 83 -4.09 -4.37 -22.10
CA LEU A 83 -3.38 -3.62 -23.13
C LEU A 83 -2.04 -4.27 -23.50
N ALA A 84 -1.24 -4.67 -22.50
CA ALA A 84 0.02 -5.35 -22.72
C ALA A 84 -0.17 -6.71 -23.38
N SER A 85 -1.21 -7.48 -23.01
CA SER A 85 -1.50 -8.76 -23.65
C SER A 85 -1.92 -8.58 -25.11
N ILE A 86 -2.81 -7.63 -25.43
CA ILE A 86 -3.17 -7.31 -26.82
C ILE A 86 -1.91 -6.98 -27.63
N SER A 87 -1.00 -6.19 -27.06
CA SER A 87 0.25 -5.85 -27.71
C SER A 87 1.17 -7.06 -27.93
N LEU A 88 1.49 -7.80 -26.86
CA LEU A 88 2.51 -8.85 -26.85
C LEU A 88 2.06 -10.11 -27.61
N TYR A 89 0.81 -10.53 -27.43
CA TYR A 89 0.23 -11.62 -28.22
C TYR A 89 -0.01 -11.19 -29.66
N GLY A 90 -0.48 -9.96 -29.87
CA GLY A 90 -0.67 -9.40 -31.21
C GLY A 90 0.63 -9.33 -32.01
N ALA A 91 1.74 -8.94 -31.37
CA ALA A 91 3.07 -8.91 -31.98
C ALA A 91 3.59 -10.31 -32.36
N ALA A 92 3.33 -11.32 -31.54
CA ALA A 92 3.67 -12.71 -31.87
C ALA A 92 2.82 -13.23 -33.04
N LEU A 93 1.51 -12.98 -33.01
CA LEU A 93 0.59 -13.40 -34.08
C LEU A 93 0.84 -12.68 -35.40
N SER A 94 1.20 -11.39 -35.36
CA SER A 94 1.50 -10.59 -36.55
C SER A 94 2.66 -11.15 -37.34
N GLU A 95 3.68 -11.62 -36.63
CA GLU A 95 4.85 -12.24 -37.22
C GLU A 95 4.54 -13.64 -37.78
N ILE A 96 3.79 -14.47 -37.04
CA ILE A 96 3.40 -15.83 -37.49
C ILE A 96 2.50 -15.78 -38.73
N LEU A 97 1.50 -14.88 -38.72
CA LEU A 97 0.50 -14.77 -39.77
C LEU A 97 0.90 -13.76 -40.86
N SER A 98 2.09 -13.17 -40.76
CA SER A 98 2.64 -12.20 -41.72
C SER A 98 1.69 -11.02 -42.02
N PHE A 99 1.00 -10.50 -40.99
CA PHE A 99 0.22 -9.27 -41.10
C PHE A 99 0.85 -8.13 -40.32
N THR A 100 0.63 -6.89 -40.73
CA THR A 100 1.19 -5.72 -40.03
C THR A 100 0.30 -5.31 -38.85
N PHE A 101 0.76 -5.54 -37.62
CA PHE A 101 0.07 -5.06 -36.42
C PHE A 101 0.56 -3.68 -35.96
N ALA A 102 0.24 -2.65 -36.74
CA ALA A 102 0.69 -1.28 -36.49
C ALA A 102 0.20 -0.71 -35.13
N ALA A 103 -0.92 -1.21 -34.60
CA ALA A 103 -1.47 -0.78 -33.31
C ALA A 103 -0.75 -1.40 -32.10
N GLY A 104 0.03 -2.47 -32.27
CA GLY A 104 0.67 -3.20 -31.17
C GLY A 104 1.54 -2.33 -30.25
N PRO A 105 2.49 -1.54 -30.79
CA PRO A 105 3.30 -0.64 -29.99
C PRO A 105 2.47 0.39 -29.21
N TRP A 106 1.35 0.85 -29.77
CA TRP A 106 0.46 1.82 -29.10
C TRP A 106 -0.27 1.22 -27.91
N PHE A 107 -0.68 -0.05 -27.99
CA PHE A 107 -1.25 -0.76 -26.85
C PHE A 107 -0.22 -0.95 -25.73
N PHE A 108 1.03 -1.31 -26.07
CA PHE A 108 2.10 -1.41 -25.08
C PHE A 108 2.38 -0.06 -24.42
N PHE A 109 2.51 0.98 -25.24
CA PHE A 109 2.71 2.36 -24.79
C PHE A 109 1.59 2.84 -23.86
N SER A 110 0.33 2.57 -24.22
CA SER A 110 -0.84 2.92 -23.40
C SER A 110 -0.82 2.19 -22.06
N SER A 111 -0.39 0.92 -22.03
CA SER A 111 -0.25 0.16 -20.78
C SER A 111 0.77 0.82 -19.83
N LEU A 112 1.90 1.31 -20.37
CA LEU A 112 2.93 1.99 -19.60
C LEU A 112 2.45 3.35 -19.09
N ILE A 113 1.71 4.11 -19.90
CA ILE A 113 1.10 5.39 -19.48
C ILE A 113 0.11 5.18 -18.34
N VAL A 114 -0.77 4.18 -18.44
CA VAL A 114 -1.72 3.86 -17.36
C VAL A 114 -0.97 3.49 -16.09
N GLY A 115 0.09 2.69 -16.20
CA GLY A 115 0.99 2.39 -15.09
C GLY A 115 1.60 3.66 -14.48
N LEU A 116 2.19 4.53 -15.29
CA LEU A 116 2.79 5.80 -14.83
C LEU A 116 1.80 6.71 -14.13
N ALA A 117 0.63 6.93 -14.73
CA ALA A 117 -0.43 7.75 -14.14
C ALA A 117 -0.85 7.21 -12.77
N SER A 118 -1.02 5.88 -12.65
CA SER A 118 -1.38 5.26 -11.37
C SER A 118 -0.31 5.47 -10.29
N GLN A 119 0.98 5.34 -10.64
CA GLN A 119 2.08 5.52 -9.70
C GLN A 119 2.24 6.98 -9.29
N LEU A 120 1.97 7.92 -10.21
CA LEU A 120 1.99 9.35 -9.95
C LEU A 120 0.86 9.75 -8.98
N VAL A 121 -0.34 9.20 -9.18
CA VAL A 121 -1.47 9.34 -8.23
C VAL A 121 -1.07 8.79 -6.86
N MET A 122 -0.56 7.56 -6.79
CA MET A 122 -0.16 6.93 -5.53
C MET A 122 0.99 7.66 -4.83
N LEU A 123 1.95 8.21 -5.58
CA LEU A 123 3.02 9.06 -5.07
C LEU A 123 2.44 10.32 -4.42
N GLY A 124 1.57 11.04 -5.14
CA GLY A 124 0.92 12.25 -4.63
C GLY A 124 0.10 11.98 -3.37
N VAL A 125 -0.68 10.89 -3.37
CA VAL A 125 -1.48 10.45 -2.23
C VAL A 125 -0.59 10.11 -1.02
N ASN A 126 0.51 9.38 -1.22
CA ASN A 126 1.40 9.02 -0.11
C ASN A 126 2.19 10.23 0.43
N LEU A 127 2.62 11.17 -0.43
CA LEU A 127 3.24 12.41 0.01
C LEU A 127 2.25 13.29 0.79
N TYR A 128 1.01 13.37 0.32
CA TYR A 128 -0.05 14.09 1.02
C TYR A 128 -0.30 13.47 2.41
N ARG A 129 -0.47 12.15 2.49
CA ARG A 129 -0.63 11.42 3.77
C ARG A 129 0.58 11.58 4.69
N ALA A 130 1.79 11.61 4.15
CA ALA A 130 2.98 11.89 4.92
C ALA A 130 2.94 13.32 5.48
N SER A 131 2.56 14.32 4.67
CA SER A 131 2.46 15.72 5.14
C SER A 131 1.41 15.92 6.23
N GLU A 132 0.32 15.14 6.22
CA GLU A 132 -0.71 15.14 7.27
C GLU A 132 -0.34 14.27 8.49
N SER A 133 0.71 13.46 8.38
CA SER A 133 1.18 12.59 9.45
C SER A 133 2.14 13.34 10.37
N PRO A 134 1.96 13.26 11.70
CA PRO A 134 2.90 13.84 12.65
C PRO A 134 4.32 13.37 12.36
N LYS A 135 5.24 14.33 12.33
CA LYS A 135 6.65 14.08 12.03
C LYS A 135 7.20 13.12 13.06
N GLY A 136 7.90 12.09 12.59
CA GLY A 136 8.42 11.04 13.48
C GLY A 136 7.44 9.92 13.82
N SER A 137 6.20 9.93 13.31
CA SER A 137 5.29 8.78 13.51
C SER A 137 5.60 7.59 12.61
N ILE A 138 5.27 6.38 13.09
CA ILE A 138 5.38 5.14 12.31
C ILE A 138 4.58 5.27 10.99
N GLN A 139 3.42 5.94 11.04
CA GLN A 139 2.60 6.20 9.86
C GLN A 139 3.30 7.12 8.86
N HIS A 140 3.91 8.20 9.34
CA HIS A 140 4.72 9.10 8.50
C HIS A 140 5.86 8.33 7.81
N ALA A 141 6.62 7.54 8.56
CA ALA A 141 7.71 6.73 8.01
C ALA A 141 7.21 5.74 6.95
N HIS A 142 6.07 5.08 7.19
CA HIS A 142 5.46 4.16 6.23
C HIS A 142 4.99 4.86 4.94
N TYR A 143 4.38 6.04 5.04
CA TYR A 143 3.97 6.80 3.85
C TYR A 143 5.17 7.32 3.05
N ILE A 144 6.24 7.74 3.71
CA ILE A 144 7.50 8.12 3.04
C ILE A 144 8.13 6.90 2.35
N GLN A 145 8.15 5.72 2.98
CA GLN A 145 8.61 4.48 2.36
C GLN A 145 7.81 4.17 1.09
N ASN A 146 6.49 4.27 1.15
CA ASN A 146 5.62 4.02 0.00
C ASN A 146 5.79 5.08 -1.10
N ALA A 147 5.98 6.36 -0.73
CA ALA A 147 6.27 7.42 -1.69
C ALA A 147 7.60 7.17 -2.43
N LEU A 148 8.66 6.79 -1.70
CA LEU A 148 9.95 6.43 -2.31
C LEU A 148 9.83 5.21 -3.22
N ASN A 149 9.10 4.19 -2.80
CA ASN A 149 8.82 3.02 -3.64
C ASN A 149 8.07 3.41 -4.93
N ASN A 150 7.03 4.23 -4.83
CA ASN A 150 6.29 4.72 -6.00
C ASN A 150 7.17 5.54 -6.93
N SER A 151 8.06 6.38 -6.38
CA SER A 151 9.04 7.17 -7.15
C SER A 151 10.05 6.27 -7.90
N PHE A 152 10.52 5.21 -7.24
CA PHE A 152 11.39 4.22 -7.86
C PHE A 152 10.69 3.49 -9.01
N VAL A 153 9.46 3.01 -8.80
CA VAL A 153 8.65 2.35 -9.84
C VAL A 153 8.33 3.32 -10.97
N LEU A 154 8.04 4.59 -10.67
CA LEU A 154 7.80 5.63 -11.68
C LEU A 154 9.05 5.89 -12.54
N SER A 155 10.23 5.90 -11.91
CA SER A 155 11.51 6.01 -12.62
C SER A 155 11.74 4.82 -13.55
N LEU A 156 11.51 3.59 -13.05
CA LEU A 156 11.57 2.36 -13.85
C LEU A 156 10.63 2.44 -15.06
N LEU A 157 9.34 2.70 -14.84
CA LEU A 157 8.34 2.80 -15.91
C LEU A 157 8.68 3.91 -16.91
N THR A 158 9.23 5.05 -16.46
CA THR A 158 9.65 6.14 -17.34
C THR A 158 10.81 5.70 -18.23
N THR A 159 11.78 4.97 -17.68
CA THR A 159 12.91 4.46 -18.47
C THR A 159 12.48 3.40 -19.47
N VAL A 160 11.57 2.51 -19.09
CA VAL A 160 10.95 1.53 -20.00
C VAL A 160 10.17 2.24 -21.10
N LEU A 161 9.37 3.26 -20.77
CA LEU A 161 8.65 4.06 -21.74
C LEU A 161 9.62 4.74 -22.72
N GLY A 162 10.69 5.36 -22.23
CA GLY A 162 11.73 5.97 -23.05
C GLY A 162 12.39 4.95 -23.99
N ALA A 163 12.73 3.76 -23.49
CA ALA A 163 13.30 2.69 -24.30
C ALA A 163 12.34 2.28 -25.42
N VAL A 164 11.05 2.08 -25.12
CA VAL A 164 10.04 1.74 -26.14
C VAL A 164 9.88 2.85 -27.17
N ILE A 165 9.76 4.11 -26.75
CA ILE A 165 9.60 5.25 -27.66
C ILE A 165 10.80 5.33 -28.62
N PHE A 166 12.02 5.34 -28.08
CA PHE A 166 13.20 5.61 -28.90
C PHE A 166 13.75 4.37 -29.63
N VAL A 167 13.48 3.14 -29.14
CA VAL A 167 13.93 1.90 -29.79
C VAL A 167 12.86 1.30 -30.71
N MET A 168 11.57 1.41 -30.37
CA MET A 168 10.50 0.81 -31.18
C MET A 168 9.78 1.82 -32.08
N LEU A 169 9.46 3.03 -31.60
CA LEU A 169 8.68 4.00 -32.38
C LEU A 169 9.57 4.94 -33.22
N PHE A 170 10.72 5.36 -32.68
CA PHE A 170 11.63 6.31 -33.33
C PHE A 170 13.09 5.83 -33.40
N PRO A 171 13.36 4.60 -33.89
CA PRO A 171 14.71 4.02 -33.90
C PRO A 171 15.74 4.83 -34.71
N THR A 172 15.29 5.61 -35.69
CA THR A 172 16.15 6.41 -36.58
C THR A 172 16.45 7.81 -36.04
N VAL A 173 15.68 8.32 -35.08
CA VAL A 173 15.76 9.71 -34.63
C VAL A 173 16.77 9.88 -33.49
N ALA A 174 16.82 8.93 -32.55
CA ALA A 174 17.73 8.99 -31.41
C ALA A 174 18.11 7.59 -30.85
N PRO A 175 18.81 6.75 -31.62
CA PRO A 175 19.16 5.39 -31.21
C PRO A 175 20.01 5.33 -29.92
N ALA A 176 20.88 6.32 -29.71
CA ALA A 176 21.67 6.46 -28.49
C ALA A 176 20.80 6.73 -27.25
N ALA A 177 19.74 7.54 -27.39
CA ALA A 177 18.79 7.80 -26.31
C ALA A 177 18.03 6.51 -25.94
N GLY A 178 17.56 5.76 -26.94
CA GLY A 178 16.91 4.47 -26.71
C GLY A 178 17.80 3.47 -25.99
N SER A 179 19.08 3.41 -26.37
CA SER A 179 20.08 2.55 -25.72
C SER A 179 20.33 2.98 -24.27
N ALA A 180 20.46 4.28 -24.01
CA ALA A 180 20.63 4.82 -22.66
C ALA A 180 19.44 4.50 -21.75
N PHE A 181 18.21 4.66 -22.25
CA PHE A 181 17.00 4.30 -21.51
C PHE A 181 16.90 2.79 -21.26
N ALA A 182 17.24 1.96 -22.24
CA ALA A 182 17.24 0.50 -22.09
C ALA A 182 18.26 0.04 -21.03
N ILE A 183 19.49 0.57 -21.06
CA ILE A 183 20.51 0.30 -20.03
C ILE A 183 20.04 0.76 -18.66
N THR A 184 19.43 1.95 -18.57
CA THR A 184 18.90 2.47 -17.30
C THR A 184 17.80 1.57 -16.75
N ALA A 185 16.88 1.08 -17.61
CA ALA A 185 15.84 0.14 -17.21
C ALA A 185 16.43 -1.18 -16.68
N VAL A 186 17.48 -1.70 -17.33
CA VAL A 186 18.22 -2.89 -16.86
C VAL A 186 18.83 -2.66 -15.48
N VAL A 187 19.49 -1.52 -15.26
CA VAL A 187 20.10 -1.17 -13.97
C VAL A 187 19.04 -1.04 -12.87
N LEU A 188 17.95 -0.33 -13.13
CA LEU A 188 16.87 -0.17 -12.17
C LEU A 188 16.19 -1.52 -11.84
N THR A 189 15.97 -2.38 -12.83
CA THR A 189 15.41 -3.72 -12.60
C THR A 189 16.36 -4.59 -11.77
N ALA A 190 17.67 -4.51 -12.04
CA ALA A 190 18.67 -5.21 -11.24
C ALA A 190 18.71 -4.71 -9.78
N LEU A 191 18.57 -3.40 -9.57
CA LEU A 191 18.47 -2.82 -8.23
C LEU A 191 17.20 -3.28 -7.51
N ASP A 192 16.08 -3.41 -8.21
CA ASP A 192 14.83 -3.92 -7.63
C ASP A 192 15.00 -5.39 -7.19
N ILE A 193 15.51 -6.25 -8.07
CA ILE A 193 15.80 -7.65 -7.75
C ILE A 193 16.76 -7.74 -6.55
N LEU A 194 17.85 -6.95 -6.57
CA LEU A 194 18.81 -6.91 -5.47
C LEU A 194 18.11 -6.50 -4.18
N TRP A 195 17.27 -5.46 -4.22
CA TRP A 195 16.48 -5.03 -3.07
C TRP A 195 15.57 -6.15 -2.58
N GLN A 196 14.84 -6.84 -3.45
CA GLN A 196 13.93 -7.92 -3.03
C GLN A 196 14.67 -9.08 -2.33
N VAL A 197 15.83 -9.48 -2.85
CA VAL A 197 16.64 -10.62 -2.34
C VAL A 197 17.51 -10.22 -1.14
N MET A 198 17.79 -8.93 -0.94
CA MET A 198 18.67 -8.47 0.13
C MET A 198 18.11 -8.83 1.54
N PRO A 199 18.96 -9.35 2.46
CA PRO A 199 18.54 -9.68 3.81
C PRO A 199 18.08 -8.45 4.59
N GLN A 200 17.13 -8.65 5.51
CA GLN A 200 16.49 -7.57 6.28
C GLN A 200 17.50 -6.69 7.01
N ASN A 201 18.54 -7.26 7.60
CA ASN A 201 19.58 -6.52 8.32
C ASN A 201 20.29 -5.47 7.44
N LYS A 202 20.46 -5.75 6.14
CA LYS A 202 21.05 -4.79 5.19
C LYS A 202 20.01 -3.76 4.72
N LYS A 203 18.75 -4.17 4.54
CA LYS A 203 17.65 -3.24 4.22
C LYS A 203 17.49 -2.19 5.31
N GLN A 204 17.59 -2.63 6.56
CA GLN A 204 17.46 -1.76 7.73
C GLN A 204 18.59 -0.72 7.79
N LYS A 205 19.85 -1.12 7.55
CA LYS A 205 20.97 -0.16 7.43
C LYS A 205 20.77 0.89 6.34
N ILE A 206 20.22 0.49 5.19
CA ILE A 206 19.92 1.45 4.11
C ILE A 206 18.79 2.39 4.55
N LYS A 207 17.72 1.86 5.15
CA LYS A 207 16.64 2.67 5.71
C LYS A 207 17.13 3.67 6.76
N GLU A 208 18.02 3.24 7.66
CA GLU A 208 18.70 4.08 8.66
C GLU A 208 19.47 5.21 8.00
N TRP A 209 20.21 4.92 6.93
CA TRP A 209 20.96 5.93 6.20
C TRP A 209 20.08 6.98 5.53
N PHE A 210 18.86 6.60 5.13
CA PHE A 210 17.85 7.52 4.58
C PHE A 210 16.96 8.17 5.66
N TYR A 211 17.27 8.01 6.96
CA TYR A 211 16.44 8.49 8.09
C TYR A 211 15.00 7.94 8.07
N ILE A 212 14.81 6.77 7.46
CA ILE A 212 13.55 6.04 7.42
C ILE A 212 13.56 5.00 8.55
N ASN A 213 13.85 5.44 9.77
CA ASN A 213 13.83 4.54 10.92
C ASN A 213 12.40 4.24 11.37
N GLU A 214 12.20 3.04 11.92
CA GLU A 214 11.14 2.86 12.91
C GLU A 214 11.42 3.89 14.01
N PRO A 215 10.51 4.85 14.25
CA PRO A 215 10.77 5.88 15.21
C PRO A 215 10.96 5.27 16.60
N ASP A 216 11.90 5.85 17.33
CA ASP A 216 12.10 5.57 18.73
C ASP A 216 10.79 5.93 19.46
N LEU A 217 10.28 5.03 20.29
CA LEU A 217 9.01 5.20 21.02
C LEU A 217 8.99 6.52 21.82
N GLU A 218 10.17 7.00 22.22
CA GLU A 218 10.40 8.26 22.95
C GLU A 218 10.38 9.51 22.04
N GLN A 219 10.83 9.41 20.78
CA GLN A 219 10.76 10.51 19.81
C GLN A 219 9.32 10.73 19.31
N ASP A 220 8.56 9.65 19.17
CA ASP A 220 7.12 9.70 18.92
C ASP A 220 6.35 10.28 20.13
N ALA A 221 6.91 10.22 21.35
CA ALA A 221 6.33 10.83 22.55
C ALA A 221 6.39 12.37 22.50
N THR A 222 7.57 12.92 22.20
CA THR A 222 7.86 14.36 22.27
C THR A 222 7.23 15.19 21.14
N VAL A 223 7.13 14.67 19.91
CA VAL A 223 6.57 15.44 18.77
C VAL A 223 5.07 15.68 18.91
N TYR A 224 4.33 14.69 19.42
CA TYR A 224 2.90 14.83 19.71
C TYR A 224 2.62 15.64 20.98
N GLN A 225 3.53 15.65 21.95
CA GLN A 225 3.40 16.47 23.16
C GLN A 225 3.55 17.96 22.83
N LYS A 226 4.46 18.32 21.93
CA LYS A 226 4.58 19.70 21.41
C LYS A 226 3.37 20.15 20.58
N GLN A 227 2.71 19.22 19.89
CA GLN A 227 1.49 19.47 19.13
C GLN A 227 0.26 19.57 20.06
N ASN A 228 0.24 18.79 21.15
CA ASN A 228 -0.77 18.87 22.22
C ASN A 228 -0.60 20.11 23.10
N GLU A 229 0.60 20.60 23.37
CA GLU A 229 0.83 21.87 24.08
C GLU A 229 0.31 23.07 23.27
N MET A 230 0.34 22.98 21.94
CA MET A 230 -0.30 23.96 21.04
C MET A 230 -1.83 23.84 21.02
N HIS A 231 -2.42 22.79 21.62
CA HIS A 231 -3.86 22.53 21.71
C HIS A 231 -4.38 22.47 23.15
N ALA A 232 -3.52 22.60 24.17
CA ALA A 232 -3.87 22.53 25.58
C ALA A 232 -4.55 23.81 26.12
N ASN A 233 -4.69 24.85 25.30
CA ASN A 233 -5.48 26.05 25.61
C ASN A 233 -6.90 26.00 25.04
N ILE A 234 -7.44 24.81 24.76
CA ILE A 234 -8.84 24.65 24.35
C ILE A 234 -9.68 24.31 25.58
N THR A 235 -10.12 25.36 26.26
CA THR A 235 -11.25 25.34 27.20
C THR A 235 -12.49 24.78 26.51
N ASN A 236 -12.95 23.60 26.95
CA ASN A 236 -14.32 23.03 27.02
C ASN A 236 -15.46 23.44 26.05
N ASP A 237 -15.22 24.10 24.91
CA ASP A 237 -16.30 24.53 24.00
C ASP A 237 -15.95 24.46 22.49
N GLU A 238 -14.83 23.84 22.10
CA GLU A 238 -14.46 23.77 20.69
C GLU A 238 -14.69 22.38 20.07
N LYS A 239 -15.64 22.40 19.14
CA LYS A 239 -15.68 21.68 17.86
C LYS A 239 -14.41 20.88 17.54
N GLU A 240 -14.67 19.68 17.01
CA GLU A 240 -13.74 18.82 16.27
C GLU A 240 -12.40 19.47 15.87
N PRO A 241 -11.25 18.85 16.17
CA PRO A 241 -9.94 19.42 15.89
C PRO A 241 -9.84 19.94 14.45
N GLN A 242 -9.52 21.23 14.30
CA GLN A 242 -9.60 21.98 13.03
C GLN A 242 -8.59 21.54 11.96
N HIS A 243 -7.64 20.65 12.26
CA HIS A 243 -6.80 20.04 11.24
C HIS A 243 -7.54 18.89 10.57
N HIS A 244 -8.34 19.26 9.57
CA HIS A 244 -9.04 18.35 8.68
C HIS A 244 -8.03 17.56 7.86
N ARG A 245 -7.57 16.43 8.39
CA ARG A 245 -7.10 15.35 7.53
C ARG A 245 -8.20 15.03 6.55
N MET A 246 -7.87 14.93 5.28
CA MET A 246 -8.89 14.80 4.23
C MET A 246 -9.73 13.52 4.40
N PHE A 247 -9.24 12.49 5.12
CA PHE A 247 -9.91 11.18 5.20
C PHE A 247 -9.97 10.48 6.58
N THR A 248 -9.05 10.65 7.54
CA THR A 248 -9.22 10.10 8.91
C THR A 248 -8.64 10.97 10.03
N ARG A 249 -9.38 11.09 11.15
CA ARG A 249 -9.20 12.14 12.16
C ARG A 249 -8.15 11.89 13.25
N CYS A 250 -7.86 10.64 13.67
CA CYS A 250 -6.91 10.35 14.77
C CYS A 250 -6.39 8.90 14.77
N ASP A 251 -5.11 8.67 15.13
CA ASP A 251 -4.63 7.33 15.51
C ASP A 251 -4.85 7.10 17.01
N TYR A 252 -6.05 6.60 17.36
CA TYR A 252 -6.42 6.34 18.75
C TYR A 252 -5.50 5.34 19.45
N SER A 253 -4.87 4.43 18.70
CA SER A 253 -3.98 3.43 19.28
C SER A 253 -2.69 4.06 19.81
N ALA A 254 -2.17 5.08 19.12
CA ALA A 254 -1.02 5.84 19.57
C ALA A 254 -1.32 6.69 20.81
N VAL A 255 -2.52 7.27 20.89
CA VAL A 255 -2.98 8.04 22.05
C VAL A 255 -3.06 7.15 23.30
N VAL A 256 -3.72 6.00 23.18
CA VAL A 256 -3.90 5.02 24.27
C VAL A 256 -2.58 4.43 24.77
N ARG A 257 -1.55 4.30 23.91
CA ARG A 257 -0.22 3.84 24.33
C ARG A 257 0.44 4.74 25.38
N LYS A 258 0.08 6.02 25.44
CA LYS A 258 0.70 7.01 26.34
C LYS A 258 -0.10 7.28 27.62
N MET A 259 -1.38 6.93 27.63
CA MET A 259 -2.26 7.10 28.78
C MET A 259 -2.04 5.99 29.82
N GLU A 260 -2.21 6.30 31.09
CA GLU A 260 -2.36 5.28 32.14
C GLU A 260 -3.61 4.44 31.86
N VAL A 261 -3.66 3.22 32.37
CA VAL A 261 -4.72 2.25 32.00
C VAL A 261 -6.12 2.78 32.33
N ASP A 262 -6.29 3.44 33.47
CA ASP A 262 -7.58 4.03 33.87
C ASP A 262 -7.95 5.27 33.03
N GLU A 263 -6.97 6.11 32.69
CA GLU A 263 -7.16 7.27 31.81
C GLU A 263 -7.54 6.82 30.40
N ALA A 264 -6.83 5.83 29.85
CA ALA A 264 -7.09 5.22 28.55
C ALA A 264 -8.47 4.57 28.49
N LYS A 265 -8.88 3.88 29.57
CA LYS A 265 -10.21 3.30 29.71
C LYS A 265 -11.29 4.38 29.63
N ASN A 266 -11.16 5.43 30.43
CA ASN A 266 -12.14 6.51 30.48
C ASN A 266 -12.22 7.27 29.14
N TYR A 267 -11.07 7.54 28.53
CA TYR A 267 -10.97 8.18 27.22
C TYR A 267 -11.68 7.37 26.13
N LEU A 268 -11.34 6.07 25.99
CA LEU A 268 -11.93 5.21 24.98
C LEU A 268 -13.43 4.99 25.21
N SER A 269 -13.86 4.80 26.46
CA SER A 269 -15.28 4.64 26.81
C SER A 269 -16.09 5.89 26.49
N ALA A 270 -15.59 7.08 26.83
CA ALA A 270 -16.26 8.35 26.51
C ALA A 270 -16.37 8.55 25.00
N LEU A 271 -15.28 8.29 24.27
CA LEU A 271 -15.23 8.43 22.82
C LEU A 271 -16.17 7.45 22.09
N ILE A 272 -16.18 6.18 22.50
CA ILE A 272 -17.08 5.17 21.92
C ILE A 272 -18.54 5.50 22.22
N ARG A 273 -18.87 5.96 23.43
CA ARG A 273 -20.23 6.40 23.80
C ARG A 273 -20.70 7.60 22.98
N TYR A 274 -19.85 8.60 22.81
CA TYR A 274 -20.13 9.76 21.96
C TYR A 274 -20.39 9.34 20.50
N LYS A 275 -19.59 8.39 19.98
CA LYS A 275 -19.78 7.87 18.61
C LYS A 275 -21.06 7.07 18.48
N LEU A 276 -21.40 6.24 19.47
CA LEU A 276 -22.67 5.51 19.51
C LEU A 276 -23.88 6.46 19.50
N ASP A 277 -23.82 7.58 20.24
CA ASP A 277 -24.87 8.61 20.24
C ASP A 277 -24.97 9.32 18.86
N THR A 278 -23.83 9.63 18.26
CA THR A 278 -23.77 10.25 16.92
C THR A 278 -24.31 9.33 15.82
N PHE A 279 -23.97 8.04 15.87
CA PHE A 279 -24.55 7.05 14.95
C PHE A 279 -26.04 6.83 15.25
N GLY A 280 -26.46 6.81 16.51
CA GLY A 280 -27.87 6.66 16.90
C GLY A 280 -28.78 7.76 16.37
N LYS A 281 -28.27 8.98 16.19
CA LYS A 281 -29.01 10.14 15.67
C LYS A 281 -29.10 10.20 14.14
N ASN A 282 -28.14 9.61 13.43
CA ASN A 282 -28.00 9.74 11.96
C ASN A 282 -28.31 8.45 11.17
N VAL A 283 -28.68 7.35 11.84
CA VAL A 283 -28.97 6.09 11.17
C VAL A 283 -30.39 6.09 10.62
N SER A 284 -30.53 6.15 9.30
CA SER A 284 -31.68 5.54 8.66
C SER A 284 -31.57 4.03 8.93
N LEU A 285 -32.64 3.42 9.44
CA LEU A 285 -32.72 2.00 9.83
C LEU A 285 -32.41 0.99 8.69
N GLN A 286 -32.02 1.45 7.51
CA GLN A 286 -31.78 0.67 6.31
C GLN A 286 -30.29 0.46 5.95
N ASP A 287 -29.32 1.19 6.52
CA ASP A 287 -27.90 0.97 6.20
C ASP A 287 -27.26 -0.15 7.05
N GLU A 288 -27.07 -1.33 6.45
CA GLU A 288 -26.41 -2.49 7.06
C GLU A 288 -25.00 -2.17 7.57
N LYS A 289 -24.28 -1.29 6.88
CA LYS A 289 -22.92 -0.88 7.27
C LYS A 289 -22.90 -0.12 8.59
N SER A 290 -23.86 0.78 8.78
CA SER A 290 -23.99 1.53 10.02
C SER A 290 -24.44 0.65 11.20
N LYS A 291 -25.29 -0.37 10.95
CA LYS A 291 -25.64 -1.38 11.96
C LYS A 291 -24.41 -2.16 12.44
N ASP A 292 -23.60 -2.65 11.51
CA ASP A 292 -22.36 -3.38 11.83
C ASP A 292 -21.38 -2.54 12.67
N LYS A 293 -21.22 -1.25 12.32
CA LYS A 293 -20.40 -0.31 13.10
C LYS A 293 -20.92 -0.15 14.54
N VAL A 294 -22.23 0.03 14.71
CA VAL A 294 -22.84 0.19 16.04
C VAL A 294 -22.70 -1.08 16.88
N VAL A 295 -22.90 -2.26 16.30
CA VAL A 295 -22.73 -3.55 16.99
C VAL A 295 -21.27 -3.72 17.44
N LEU A 296 -20.31 -3.43 16.56
CA LEU A 296 -18.89 -3.50 16.89
C LEU A 296 -18.50 -2.52 18.00
N LEU A 297 -18.97 -1.27 17.95
CA LEU A 297 -18.70 -0.27 18.99
C LEU A 297 -19.29 -0.66 20.35
N LYS A 298 -20.51 -1.21 20.39
CA LYS A 298 -21.10 -1.75 21.64
C LYS A 298 -20.26 -2.91 22.20
N LYS A 299 -19.79 -3.80 21.34
CA LYS A 299 -18.93 -4.92 21.74
C LYS A 299 -17.60 -4.43 22.29
N LEU A 300 -17.00 -3.40 21.68
CA LEU A 300 -15.78 -2.76 22.17
C LEU A 300 -15.97 -2.10 23.53
N LEU A 301 -17.10 -1.42 23.75
CA LEU A 301 -17.43 -0.83 25.06
C LEU A 301 -17.52 -1.92 26.14
N ASN A 302 -18.21 -3.03 25.85
CA ASN A 302 -18.28 -4.17 26.78
C ASN A 302 -16.91 -4.76 27.09
N VAL A 303 -16.01 -4.80 26.10
CA VAL A 303 -14.64 -5.31 26.26
C VAL A 303 -13.78 -4.38 27.12
N ILE A 304 -14.01 -3.07 27.05
CA ILE A 304 -13.34 -2.08 27.92
C ILE A 304 -13.84 -2.20 29.36
N ASP A 305 -15.16 -2.42 29.55
CA ASP A 305 -15.78 -2.55 30.87
C ASP A 305 -15.50 -3.92 31.50
N SER A 306 -15.37 -4.98 30.70
CA SER A 306 -15.09 -6.36 31.11
C SER A 306 -14.05 -6.98 30.16
N PRO A 307 -12.75 -7.01 30.55
CA PRO A 307 -11.67 -7.45 29.68
C PRO A 307 -11.83 -8.91 29.21
N THR A 308 -12.33 -9.10 28.00
CA THR A 308 -12.40 -10.40 27.31
C THR A 308 -11.52 -10.39 26.08
N GLU A 309 -10.71 -11.43 25.85
CA GLU A 309 -9.83 -11.51 24.70
C GLU A 309 -10.61 -11.38 23.37
N ILE A 310 -10.21 -10.43 22.54
CA ILE A 310 -10.83 -10.18 21.23
C ILE A 310 -9.81 -10.35 20.11
N SER A 311 -10.17 -11.11 19.09
CA SER A 311 -9.35 -11.30 17.89
C SER A 311 -9.86 -10.43 16.76
N LYS A 312 -8.98 -9.60 16.18
CA LYS A 312 -9.29 -8.80 14.98
C LYS A 312 -9.82 -9.67 13.83
N LYS A 313 -9.23 -10.85 13.65
CA LYS A 313 -9.63 -11.81 12.60
C LYS A 313 -11.07 -12.29 12.78
N ASN A 314 -11.48 -12.54 14.02
CA ASN A 314 -12.84 -12.99 14.33
C ASN A 314 -13.85 -11.85 14.19
N MET A 315 -13.50 -10.64 14.62
CA MET A 315 -14.40 -9.48 14.51
C MET A 315 -14.61 -9.03 13.08
N ILE A 316 -13.58 -9.12 12.24
CA ILE A 316 -13.71 -8.88 10.81
C ILE A 316 -14.65 -9.91 10.15
N ALA A 317 -14.59 -11.18 10.57
CA ALA A 317 -15.48 -12.20 10.04
C ALA A 317 -16.94 -11.99 10.46
N MET A 318 -17.18 -11.48 11.67
CA MET A 318 -18.53 -11.23 12.20
C MET A 318 -19.14 -9.91 11.75
N HIS A 319 -18.34 -8.87 11.56
CA HIS A 319 -18.79 -7.51 11.22
C HIS A 319 -17.96 -6.90 10.08
N PRO A 320 -17.91 -7.53 8.90
CA PRO A 320 -17.01 -7.13 7.81
C PRO A 320 -17.27 -5.69 7.34
N LEU A 321 -18.53 -5.23 7.35
CA LEU A 321 -18.89 -3.89 6.87
C LEU A 321 -18.39 -2.78 7.79
N ALA A 322 -18.18 -3.07 9.08
CA ALA A 322 -17.63 -2.12 10.05
C ALA A 322 -16.17 -1.76 9.75
N PHE A 323 -15.43 -2.67 9.12
CA PHE A 323 -14.04 -2.52 8.73
C PHE A 323 -13.86 -2.05 7.28
N GLN A 324 -14.94 -1.93 6.50
CA GLN A 324 -14.88 -1.40 5.14
C GLN A 324 -14.77 0.13 5.13
N SER A 325 -13.61 0.63 4.75
CA SER A 325 -13.37 2.03 4.43
C SER A 325 -13.17 2.18 2.93
N PHE A 326 -13.96 3.04 2.29
CA PHE A 326 -13.79 3.28 0.85
C PHE A 326 -12.50 4.05 0.56
N TRP A 327 -12.06 4.88 1.50
CA TRP A 327 -10.78 5.59 1.43
C TRP A 327 -9.66 4.72 1.98
N ALA A 328 -8.43 4.95 1.52
CA ALA A 328 -7.28 4.09 1.80
C ALA A 328 -6.69 4.16 3.21
N GLU A 329 -7.53 4.52 4.17
CA GLU A 329 -7.20 4.60 5.57
C GLU A 329 -8.14 3.69 6.37
N LYS A 330 -7.63 3.18 7.50
CA LYS A 330 -8.43 2.42 8.46
C LYS A 330 -9.65 3.25 8.83
N GLY A 331 -10.84 2.66 8.76
CA GLY A 331 -12.05 3.35 9.18
C GLY A 331 -11.95 3.74 10.66
N GLU A 332 -12.64 4.79 11.08
CA GLU A 332 -12.64 5.25 12.48
C GLU A 332 -12.95 4.12 13.49
N VAL A 333 -13.88 3.24 13.16
CA VAL A 333 -14.22 2.07 13.99
C VAL A 333 -13.11 1.03 14.03
N GLU A 334 -12.36 0.86 12.94
CA GLU A 334 -11.17 0.00 12.91
C GLU A 334 -10.03 0.59 13.74
N GLN A 335 -9.85 1.91 13.73
CA GLN A 335 -8.85 2.58 14.57
C GLN A 335 -9.19 2.49 16.05
N LEU A 336 -10.47 2.64 16.41
CA LEU A 336 -10.95 2.40 17.78
C LEU A 336 -10.75 0.95 18.19
N PHE A 337 -11.05 0.01 17.31
CA PHE A 337 -10.80 -1.41 17.55
C PHE A 337 -9.31 -1.67 17.88
N ASP A 338 -8.40 -1.16 17.05
CA ASP A 338 -6.96 -1.31 17.26
C ASP A 338 -6.50 -0.64 18.59
N ALA A 339 -7.13 0.47 18.99
CA ALA A 339 -6.85 1.14 20.26
C ALA A 339 -7.32 0.33 21.49
N VAL A 340 -8.49 -0.33 21.41
CA VAL A 340 -8.94 -1.24 22.47
C VAL A 340 -8.00 -2.44 22.62
N ILE A 341 -7.49 -3.01 21.52
CA ILE A 341 -6.49 -4.09 21.57
C ILE A 341 -5.23 -3.64 22.31
N VAL A 342 -4.76 -2.41 22.05
CA VAL A 342 -3.61 -1.84 22.78
C VAL A 342 -3.91 -1.73 24.28
N LEU A 343 -5.09 -1.25 24.66
CA LEU A 343 -5.51 -1.18 26.07
C LEU A 343 -5.52 -2.57 26.73
N GLN A 344 -6.02 -3.60 26.05
CA GLN A 344 -6.00 -4.97 26.56
C GLN A 344 -4.59 -5.51 26.79
N ASN A 345 -3.67 -5.25 25.86
CA ASN A 345 -2.27 -5.64 26.01
C ASN A 345 -1.63 -4.95 27.23
N LYS A 346 -2.02 -3.71 27.54
CA LYS A 346 -1.60 -3.02 28.76
C LYS A 346 -2.14 -3.68 30.03
N TYR A 347 -3.43 -4.00 30.08
CA TYR A 347 -4.02 -4.75 31.20
C TYR A 347 -3.29 -6.07 31.46
N GLN A 348 -2.99 -6.84 30.40
CA GLN A 348 -2.28 -8.12 30.54
C GLN A 348 -0.84 -7.94 31.04
N ASN A 349 -0.18 -6.84 30.69
CA ASN A 349 1.17 -6.54 31.17
C ASN A 349 1.18 -6.09 32.63
N GLU A 350 0.24 -5.25 33.07
CA GLU A 350 0.12 -4.82 34.48
C GLU A 350 -0.24 -5.98 35.41
N ILE A 351 -1.11 -6.90 34.99
CA ILE A 351 -1.44 -8.11 35.75
C ILE A 351 -0.21 -9.02 35.89
N ARG A 352 0.68 -9.05 34.89
CA ARG A 352 1.92 -9.84 34.93
C ARG A 352 3.04 -9.19 35.74
N THR A 353 3.07 -7.86 35.86
CA THR A 353 4.09 -7.12 36.62
C THR A 353 3.68 -6.81 38.05
N SER A 354 2.40 -6.98 38.42
CA SER A 354 1.96 -6.90 39.81
C SER A 354 2.56 -8.07 40.62
N PRO A 355 3.37 -7.82 41.66
CA PRO A 355 3.86 -8.88 42.51
C PRO A 355 2.64 -9.44 43.25
N VAL A 356 2.31 -10.69 42.97
CA VAL A 356 1.38 -11.47 43.78
C VAL A 356 1.91 -11.38 45.21
N MET A 357 1.20 -10.63 46.08
CA MET A 357 1.36 -10.75 47.52
C MET A 357 1.13 -12.21 47.87
N ILE A 358 2.22 -12.93 48.12
CA ILE A 358 2.19 -14.19 48.83
C ILE A 358 1.79 -13.83 50.26
N SER A 359 0.48 -13.88 50.54
CA SER A 359 0.01 -13.98 51.92
C SER A 359 0.32 -15.40 52.40
N CYS A 360 1.41 -15.55 53.14
CA CYS A 360 1.55 -16.68 54.05
C CYS A 360 1.11 -16.21 55.45
N SER A 361 -0.06 -16.68 55.84
CA SER A 361 -0.49 -16.82 57.24
C SER A 361 0.27 -17.96 57.91
#